data_AF-K0KGG8-F1
#
_entry.id   AF-K0KGG8-F1
#
_cell.length_a   1.000
_cell.length_b   1.000
_cell.length_c   1.000
_cell.angle_alpha   90.00
_cell.angle_beta   90.00
_cell.angle_gamma   90.00
#
_symmetry.space_group_name_H-M   'P 1'
#
loop_
_entity.id
_entity.type
_entity.pdbx_description
1 polymer ?
#
loop_
_entity_poly.entity_id
_entity_poly.type
_entity_poly.pdbx_seq_one_letter_code
_entity_poly.pdbx_strand_id
1 'polypeptide(L)'
;MLLIENFIKSSFKNPFELVLNECFQFNDFKILNSNLSPNFRSILEDSLINPELYINTRISNNSNSMEILNSKINPILSELFQIYRETNLNLNIFDFYQVFKNSLNKDEILQKIMEILDDKNNILENYLNDEIRFKFIYKFFNDMDISNDLKWDKLTLVWFLQKCGELIDLGFCKQIKRKGDTLEKNIWRGL
;
A
#
# COMPACT_ATOMS: atom_id res chain seq x y z
N MET A 1 45.46 -40.99 25.44
CA MET A 1 44.20 -40.60 24.75
C MET A 1 43.26 -39.84 25.67
N LEU A 2 42.95 -40.35 26.87
CA LEU A 2 42.07 -39.71 27.87
C LEU A 2 42.48 -38.29 28.34
N LEU A 3 43.78 -37.99 28.43
CA LEU A 3 44.28 -36.67 28.84
C LEU A 3 43.97 -35.57 27.83
N ILE A 4 44.03 -35.90 26.54
CA ILE A 4 43.74 -34.95 25.45
C ILE A 4 42.23 -34.71 25.37
N GLU A 5 41.40 -35.74 25.52
CA GLU A 5 39.94 -35.58 25.56
C GLU A 5 39.48 -34.73 26.75
N ASN A 6 40.07 -34.93 27.93
CA ASN A 6 39.75 -34.11 29.09
C ASN A 6 40.24 -32.66 28.92
N PHE A 7 41.40 -32.45 28.29
CA PHE A 7 41.89 -31.11 27.98
C PHE A 7 40.96 -30.39 27.00
N ILE A 8 40.55 -31.05 25.91
CA ILE A 8 39.61 -30.51 24.91
C ILE A 8 38.24 -30.20 25.57
N LYS A 9 37.69 -31.10 26.39
CA LYS A 9 36.44 -30.83 27.12
C LYS A 9 36.54 -29.68 28.12
N SER A 10 37.70 -29.48 28.73
CA SER A 10 37.90 -28.37 29.68
C SER A 10 38.11 -27.02 29.00
N SER A 11 38.65 -27.01 27.78
CA SER A 11 39.02 -25.81 27.01
C SER A 11 37.93 -25.34 26.05
N PHE A 12 37.13 -26.25 25.49
CA PHE A 12 35.97 -25.90 24.65
C PHE A 12 34.69 -25.93 25.49
N LYS A 13 34.41 -24.82 26.18
CA LYS A 13 33.07 -24.56 26.72
C LYS A 13 32.17 -24.01 25.61
N ASN A 14 30.89 -24.32 25.67
CA ASN A 14 29.93 -23.74 24.74
C ASN A 14 29.92 -22.21 24.97
N PRO A 15 30.15 -21.37 23.95
CA PRO A 15 30.25 -19.91 24.14
C PRO A 15 28.98 -19.30 24.76
N PHE A 16 27.83 -19.96 24.63
CA PHE A 16 26.56 -19.58 25.28
C PHE A 16 26.54 -19.76 26.81
N GLU A 17 27.52 -20.43 27.40
CA GLU A 17 27.65 -20.58 28.86
C GLU A 17 28.43 -19.43 29.51
N LEU A 18 29.03 -18.55 28.70
CA LEU A 18 29.76 -17.37 29.18
C LEU A 18 28.79 -16.21 29.36
N VAL A 19 28.85 -15.58 30.54
CA VAL A 19 28.09 -14.36 30.85
C VAL A 19 28.55 -13.24 29.91
N LEU A 20 27.60 -12.54 29.27
CA LEU A 20 27.83 -11.43 28.32
C LEU A 20 28.51 -11.81 27.00
N ASN A 21 28.44 -13.07 26.57
CA ASN A 21 28.96 -13.49 25.26
C ASN A 21 28.26 -12.78 24.09
N GLU A 22 27.01 -12.35 24.27
CA GLU A 22 26.21 -11.66 23.26
C GLU A 22 26.82 -10.32 22.82
N CYS A 23 27.61 -9.65 23.67
CA CYS A 23 28.30 -8.41 23.29
C CYS A 23 29.49 -8.65 22.34
N PHE A 24 30.06 -9.86 22.37
CA PHE A 24 31.19 -10.25 21.54
C PHE A 24 30.78 -11.12 20.35
N GLN A 25 29.56 -11.65 20.36
CA GLN A 25 28.97 -12.40 19.27
C GLN A 25 28.14 -11.49 18.37
N PHE A 26 28.43 -11.51 17.08
CA PHE A 26 27.59 -10.85 16.09
C PHE A 26 26.37 -11.74 15.77
N ASN A 27 25.17 -11.31 16.17
CA ASN A 27 23.92 -12.09 15.99
C ASN A 27 22.93 -11.45 14.99
N ASP A 28 23.22 -10.26 14.46
CA ASP A 28 22.31 -9.51 13.59
C ASP A 28 22.30 -9.98 12.12
N PHE A 29 22.50 -11.28 11.90
CA PHE A 29 22.48 -11.88 10.55
C PHE A 29 21.19 -11.63 9.81
N LYS A 30 20.04 -11.57 10.50
CA LYS A 30 18.74 -11.28 9.87
C LYS A 30 18.69 -9.87 9.28
N ILE A 31 19.18 -8.89 10.04
CA ILE A 31 19.21 -7.48 9.64
C ILE A 31 20.24 -7.29 8.52
N LEU A 32 21.41 -7.92 8.63
CA LEU A 32 22.39 -7.90 7.54
C LEU A 32 21.83 -8.53 6.27
N ASN A 33 21.18 -9.68 6.38
CA ASN A 33 20.62 -10.37 5.21
C ASN A 33 19.52 -9.53 4.55
N SER A 34 18.65 -8.87 5.33
CA SER A 34 17.66 -7.94 4.77
C SER A 34 18.28 -6.72 4.12
N ASN A 35 19.43 -6.25 4.58
CA ASN A 35 20.10 -5.07 4.01
C ASN A 35 20.97 -5.41 2.79
N LEU A 36 21.66 -6.56 2.81
CA LEU A 36 22.62 -6.96 1.76
C LEU A 36 21.93 -7.69 0.60
N SER A 37 20.93 -8.52 0.88
CA SER A 37 20.18 -9.27 -0.12
C SER A 37 18.68 -9.28 0.20
N PRO A 38 18.01 -8.11 0.10
CA PRO A 38 16.58 -8.03 0.29
C PRO A 38 15.83 -8.81 -0.79
N ASN A 39 14.82 -9.56 -0.36
CA ASN A 39 13.82 -10.15 -1.25
C ASN A 39 12.81 -9.08 -1.69
N PHE A 40 13.23 -8.16 -2.56
CA PHE A 40 12.44 -6.99 -2.97
C PHE A 40 11.01 -7.32 -3.39
N ARG A 41 10.83 -8.38 -4.18
CA ARG A 41 9.51 -8.77 -4.66
C ARG A 41 8.58 -9.25 -3.55
N SER A 42 9.06 -10.11 -2.65
CA SER A 42 8.25 -10.57 -1.52
C SER A 42 7.86 -9.39 -0.64
N ILE A 43 8.81 -8.47 -0.37
CA ILE A 43 8.56 -7.28 0.42
C ILE A 43 7.48 -6.40 -0.24
N LEU A 44 7.56 -6.18 -1.56
CA LEU A 44 6.56 -5.40 -2.28
C LEU A 44 5.19 -6.07 -2.24
N GLU A 45 5.10 -7.37 -2.54
CA GLU A 45 3.84 -8.12 -2.50
C GLU A 45 3.24 -8.10 -1.09
N ASP A 46 4.05 -8.34 -0.05
CA ASP A 46 3.60 -8.33 1.34
C ASP A 46 3.19 -6.91 1.80
N SER A 47 3.87 -5.86 1.32
CA SER A 47 3.51 -4.46 1.59
C SER A 47 2.20 -4.04 0.94
N LEU A 48 1.89 -4.58 -0.24
CA LEU A 48 0.64 -4.30 -0.95
C LEU A 48 -0.53 -5.07 -0.35
N ILE A 49 -0.29 -6.26 0.22
CA ILE A 49 -1.31 -7.07 0.89
C ILE A 49 -1.62 -6.53 2.29
N ASN A 50 -0.57 -6.25 3.08
CA ASN A 50 -0.68 -5.82 4.48
C ASN A 50 -0.07 -4.42 4.64
N PRO A 51 -0.75 -3.37 4.15
CA PRO A 51 -0.25 -2.00 4.28
C PRO A 51 -0.12 -1.56 5.76
N GLU A 52 -0.89 -2.16 6.67
CA GLU A 52 -0.87 -1.88 8.11
C GLU A 52 0.51 -2.08 8.77
N LEU A 53 1.34 -2.98 8.23
CA LEU A 53 2.69 -3.21 8.76
C LEU A 53 3.60 -1.99 8.56
N TYR A 54 3.35 -1.22 7.51
CA TYR A 54 4.18 -0.08 7.10
C TYR A 54 3.53 1.26 7.43
N ILE A 55 2.20 1.34 7.33
CA ILE A 55 1.41 2.55 7.58
C ILE A 55 0.88 2.45 9.01
N ASN A 56 1.57 3.08 9.95
CA ASN A 56 1.12 3.14 11.32
C ASN A 56 0.11 4.28 11.49
N THR A 57 -1.18 4.00 11.32
CA THR A 57 -2.25 4.98 11.50
C THR A 57 -2.52 5.21 12.99
N ARG A 58 -1.61 5.93 13.66
CA ARG A 58 -1.81 6.33 15.05
C ARG A 58 -2.84 7.45 15.09
N ILE A 59 -4.07 7.12 15.48
CA ILE A 59 -5.14 8.09 15.69
C ILE A 59 -4.76 8.91 16.94
N SER A 60 -4.47 10.20 16.75
CA SER A 60 -4.38 11.13 17.85
C SER A 60 -5.79 11.62 18.21
N ASN A 61 -6.06 11.94 19.48
CA ASN A 61 -7.38 12.40 19.91
C ASN A 61 -7.80 13.77 19.30
N ASN A 62 -6.89 14.46 18.59
CA ASN A 62 -7.13 15.69 17.84
C ASN A 62 -7.06 15.45 16.32
N SER A 63 -7.43 14.26 15.86
CA SER A 63 -7.26 13.86 14.47
C SER A 63 -8.12 14.69 13.53
N ASN A 64 -7.49 15.33 12.54
CA ASN A 64 -8.16 15.96 11.41
C ASN A 64 -9.13 14.96 10.73
N SER A 65 -10.20 15.44 10.12
CA SER A 65 -11.18 14.63 9.36
C SER A 65 -10.52 13.67 8.35
N MET A 66 -9.35 14.04 7.81
CA MET A 66 -8.50 13.23 6.94
C MET A 66 -7.81 12.03 7.62
N GLU A 67 -7.34 12.19 8.87
CA GLU A 67 -6.72 11.08 9.62
C GLU A 67 -7.76 10.01 9.98
N ILE A 68 -9.00 10.44 10.22
CA ILE A 68 -10.15 9.54 10.41
C ILE A 68 -10.46 8.78 9.13
N LEU A 69 -10.32 9.42 7.96
CA LEU A 69 -10.45 8.71 6.68
C LEU A 69 -9.36 7.68 6.45
N ASN A 70 -8.10 8.07 6.67
CA ASN A 70 -6.95 7.20 6.45
C ASN A 70 -6.91 5.99 7.39
N SER A 71 -7.58 6.05 8.55
CA SER A 71 -7.72 4.90 9.45
C SER A 71 -8.81 3.93 9.01
N LYS A 72 -9.78 4.38 8.22
CA LYS A 72 -10.90 3.56 7.75
C LYS A 72 -10.68 2.98 6.35
N ILE A 73 -9.86 3.63 5.53
CA ILE A 73 -9.66 3.27 4.13
C ILE A 73 -8.25 2.73 3.94
N ASN A 74 -8.16 1.50 3.43
CA ASN A 74 -6.90 0.98 2.93
C ASN A 74 -6.40 1.81 1.74
N PRO A 75 -5.08 1.91 1.53
CA PRO A 75 -4.56 2.52 0.32
C PRO A 75 -5.19 1.92 -0.94
N ILE A 76 -5.63 2.79 -1.85
CA ILE A 76 -6.36 2.39 -3.06
C ILE A 76 -5.56 1.37 -3.89
N LEU A 77 -4.23 1.50 -3.89
CA LEU A 77 -3.34 0.58 -4.59
C LEU A 77 -3.42 -0.84 -3.99
N SER A 78 -3.54 -0.96 -2.66
CA SER A 78 -3.65 -2.24 -1.96
C SER A 78 -4.99 -2.92 -2.26
N GLU A 79 -6.09 -2.17 -2.26
CA GLU A 79 -7.41 -2.67 -2.69
C GLU A 79 -7.38 -3.17 -4.15
N LEU A 80 -6.80 -2.39 -5.06
CA LEU A 80 -6.64 -2.78 -6.46
C LEU A 80 -5.75 -4.02 -6.60
N PHE A 81 -4.70 -4.14 -5.77
CA PHE A 81 -3.80 -5.28 -5.77
C PHE A 81 -4.47 -6.57 -5.26
N GLN A 82 -5.35 -6.48 -4.27
CA GLN A 82 -6.14 -7.62 -3.81
C GLN A 82 -7.03 -8.17 -4.94
N ILE A 83 -7.71 -7.30 -5.66
CA ILE A 83 -8.52 -7.69 -6.83
C ILE A 83 -7.62 -8.28 -7.93
N TYR A 84 -6.49 -7.63 -8.23
CA TYR A 84 -5.51 -8.14 -9.20
C TYR A 84 -5.03 -9.56 -8.84
N ARG A 85 -4.86 -9.87 -7.55
CA ARG A 85 -4.46 -11.22 -7.10
C ARG A 85 -5.49 -12.28 -7.48
N GLU A 86 -6.77 -11.98 -7.30
CA GLU A 86 -7.90 -12.91 -7.49
C GLU A 86 -8.30 -13.08 -8.96
N THR A 87 -7.89 -12.16 -9.81
CA THR A 87 -8.22 -12.17 -11.23
C THR A 87 -7.35 -13.12 -12.09
N ASN A 88 -7.89 -13.42 -13.26
CA ASN A 88 -7.27 -14.25 -14.30
C ASN A 88 -6.11 -13.54 -15.02
N LEU A 89 -5.34 -14.30 -15.83
CA LEU A 89 -4.20 -13.80 -16.62
C LEU A 89 -4.54 -12.60 -17.50
N ASN A 90 -5.66 -12.68 -18.21
CA ASN A 90 -6.13 -11.62 -19.10
C ASN A 90 -7.30 -10.91 -18.43
N LEU A 91 -7.09 -9.64 -18.17
CA LEU A 91 -8.01 -8.75 -17.47
C LEU A 91 -8.72 -7.86 -18.49
N ASN A 92 -10.05 -7.87 -18.48
CA ASN A 92 -10.82 -6.81 -19.12
C ASN A 92 -10.82 -5.58 -18.20
N ILE A 93 -10.40 -4.42 -18.72
CA ILE A 93 -10.27 -3.19 -17.94
C ILE A 93 -11.62 -2.76 -17.36
N PHE A 94 -12.71 -2.93 -18.12
CA PHE A 94 -14.04 -2.53 -17.67
C PHE A 94 -14.54 -3.37 -16.51
N ASP A 95 -14.42 -4.70 -16.60
CA ASP A 95 -14.84 -5.60 -15.53
C ASP A 95 -13.98 -5.38 -14.28
N PHE A 96 -12.68 -5.15 -14.48
CA PHE A 96 -11.76 -4.83 -13.39
C PHE A 96 -12.14 -3.53 -12.68
N TYR A 97 -12.51 -2.49 -13.42
CA TYR A 97 -13.03 -1.24 -12.86
C TYR A 97 -14.34 -1.45 -12.09
N GLN A 98 -15.27 -2.25 -12.62
CA GLN A 98 -16.55 -2.48 -11.95
C GLN A 98 -16.38 -3.22 -10.62
N VAL A 99 -15.49 -4.21 -10.57
CA VAL A 99 -15.15 -4.90 -9.31
C VAL A 99 -14.50 -3.93 -8.32
N PHE A 100 -13.56 -3.11 -8.79
CA PHE A 100 -12.93 -2.08 -7.96
C PHE A 100 -13.93 -1.07 -7.39
N LYS A 101 -14.84 -0.57 -8.22
CA LYS A 101 -15.89 0.37 -7.80
C LYS A 101 -16.79 -0.22 -6.71
N ASN A 102 -17.10 -1.52 -6.81
CA ASN A 102 -17.92 -2.23 -5.83
C ASN A 102 -17.18 -2.57 -4.52
N SER A 103 -15.84 -2.57 -4.53
CA SER A 103 -15.02 -2.82 -3.33
C SER A 103 -15.03 -1.65 -2.34
N LEU A 104 -15.40 -0.45 -2.81
CA LEU A 104 -15.29 0.78 -2.04
C LEU A 104 -16.63 1.21 -1.42
N ASN A 105 -16.61 1.64 -0.16
CA ASN A 105 -17.76 2.20 0.55
C ASN A 105 -18.05 3.64 0.08
N LYS A 106 -18.90 3.77 -0.93
CA LYS A 106 -19.28 5.05 -1.54
C LYS A 106 -19.77 6.10 -0.53
N ASP A 107 -20.73 5.72 0.31
CA ASP A 107 -21.45 6.69 1.14
C ASP A 107 -20.54 7.29 2.22
N GLU A 108 -19.71 6.46 2.84
CA GLU A 108 -18.75 6.89 3.86
C GLU A 108 -17.68 7.82 3.27
N ILE A 109 -17.16 7.47 2.10
CA ILE A 109 -16.09 8.24 1.44
C ILE A 109 -16.63 9.60 0.98
N LEU A 110 -17.80 9.62 0.32
CA LEU A 110 -18.39 10.87 -0.15
C LEU A 110 -18.75 11.81 1.00
N GLN A 111 -19.38 11.29 2.06
CA GLN A 111 -19.74 12.10 3.22
C GLN A 111 -18.49 12.77 3.82
N LYS A 112 -17.41 12.01 3.97
CA LYS A 112 -16.16 12.51 4.54
C LYS A 112 -15.41 13.47 3.63
N ILE A 113 -15.46 13.26 2.31
CA ILE A 113 -14.90 14.22 1.35
C ILE A 113 -15.68 15.54 1.42
N MET A 114 -17.01 15.51 1.53
CA MET A 114 -17.80 16.73 1.70
C MET A 114 -17.48 17.43 3.03
N GLU A 115 -17.38 16.69 4.14
CA GLU A 115 -16.94 17.23 5.43
C GLU A 115 -15.56 17.91 5.33
N ILE A 116 -14.61 17.29 4.59
CA ILE A 116 -13.28 17.88 4.36
C ILE A 116 -13.38 19.14 3.50
N LEU A 117 -14.24 19.19 2.49
CA LEU A 117 -14.38 20.34 1.60
C LEU A 117 -15.10 21.53 2.27
N ASP A 118 -15.95 21.26 3.26
CA ASP A 118 -16.69 22.27 4.02
C ASP A 118 -15.78 23.00 5.04
N ASP A 119 -14.71 22.35 5.52
CA ASP A 119 -13.71 22.91 6.44
C ASP A 119 -12.74 23.88 5.75
N LYS A 120 -13.26 25.03 5.26
CA LYS A 120 -12.53 26.07 4.52
C LYS A 120 -11.22 26.55 5.17
N ASN A 121 -11.09 26.44 6.49
CA ASN A 121 -9.99 27.04 7.25
C ASN A 121 -8.68 26.22 7.27
N ASN A 122 -8.70 24.94 6.89
CA ASN A 122 -7.51 24.05 6.98
C ASN A 122 -6.97 23.55 5.62
N ILE A 123 -7.74 23.72 4.54
CA ILE A 123 -7.47 23.05 3.25
C ILE A 123 -6.47 23.84 2.38
N LEU A 124 -6.52 25.17 2.47
CA LEU A 124 -5.84 26.08 1.53
C LEU A 124 -4.36 26.31 1.87
N GLU A 125 -3.98 26.31 3.15
CA GLU A 125 -2.58 26.54 3.56
C GLU A 125 -1.69 25.30 3.48
N ASN A 126 -2.25 24.09 3.61
CA ASN A 126 -1.45 22.88 3.84
C ASN A 126 -1.35 21.91 2.65
N TYR A 127 -2.35 21.85 1.75
CA TYR A 127 -2.54 20.63 0.93
C TYR A 127 -2.42 20.80 -0.58
N LEU A 128 -2.46 22.01 -1.13
CA LEU A 128 -2.39 22.23 -2.58
C LEU A 128 -1.53 23.44 -2.90
N ASN A 129 -0.27 23.19 -3.27
CA ASN A 129 0.61 24.21 -3.88
C ASN A 129 0.06 24.80 -5.20
N ASP A 130 -1.05 24.26 -5.73
CA ASP A 130 -1.74 24.67 -6.96
C ASP A 130 -3.19 25.11 -6.65
N GLU A 131 -3.41 26.40 -6.43
CA GLU A 131 -4.75 27.00 -6.19
C GLU A 131 -5.76 26.66 -7.30
N ILE A 132 -5.27 26.52 -8.53
CA ILE A 132 -6.07 26.26 -9.73
C ILE A 132 -6.72 24.87 -9.67
N ARG A 133 -5.95 23.83 -9.29
CA ARG A 133 -6.46 22.45 -9.21
C ARG A 133 -7.50 22.32 -8.10
N PHE A 134 -7.25 22.97 -6.95
CA PHE A 134 -8.22 23.01 -5.87
C PHE A 134 -9.53 23.64 -6.30
N LYS A 135 -9.48 24.79 -6.99
CA LYS A 135 -10.66 25.48 -7.49
C LYS A 135 -11.50 24.60 -8.42
N PHE A 136 -10.88 23.79 -9.28
CA PHE A 136 -11.60 22.85 -10.14
C PHE A 136 -12.25 21.71 -9.35
N ILE A 137 -11.55 21.14 -8.38
CA ILE A 137 -12.08 20.06 -7.52
C ILE A 137 -13.25 20.59 -6.70
N TYR A 138 -13.08 21.73 -6.01
CA TYR A 138 -14.12 22.35 -5.20
C TYR A 138 -15.34 22.72 -6.05
N LYS A 139 -15.14 23.28 -7.25
CA LYS A 139 -16.25 23.58 -8.17
C LYS A 139 -16.98 22.31 -8.61
N PHE A 140 -16.25 21.23 -8.89
CA PHE A 140 -16.83 19.96 -9.32
C PHE A 140 -17.67 19.30 -8.22
N PHE A 141 -17.19 19.29 -6.97
CA PHE A 141 -17.92 18.69 -5.84
C PHE A 141 -19.11 19.54 -5.39
N ASN A 142 -19.03 20.86 -5.48
CA ASN A 142 -20.13 21.78 -5.14
C ASN A 142 -21.09 22.07 -6.30
N ASP A 143 -20.86 21.48 -7.47
CA ASP A 143 -21.78 21.62 -8.58
C ASP A 143 -23.10 20.89 -8.26
N MET A 144 -24.20 21.63 -8.18
CA MET A 144 -25.52 21.11 -7.83
C MET A 144 -26.17 20.37 -9.00
N ASP A 145 -25.71 20.62 -10.23
CA ASP A 145 -26.22 19.99 -11.45
C ASP A 145 -25.71 18.55 -11.61
N ILE A 146 -24.67 18.16 -10.86
CA ILE A 146 -24.05 16.84 -10.94
C ILE A 146 -24.56 15.97 -9.78
N SER A 147 -25.19 14.84 -10.12
CA SER A 147 -25.61 13.85 -9.12
C SER A 147 -24.42 13.26 -8.36
N ASN A 148 -24.65 12.87 -7.10
CA ASN A 148 -23.61 12.23 -6.27
C ASN A 148 -23.09 10.93 -6.90
N ASP A 149 -23.93 10.22 -7.66
CA ASP A 149 -23.54 9.03 -8.42
C ASP A 149 -22.49 9.37 -9.48
N LEU A 150 -22.71 10.44 -10.24
CA LEU A 150 -21.80 10.83 -11.30
C LEU A 150 -20.49 11.42 -10.75
N LYS A 151 -20.54 12.06 -9.58
CA LYS A 151 -19.34 12.47 -8.82
C LYS A 151 -18.51 11.26 -8.39
N TRP A 152 -19.17 10.23 -7.84
CA TRP A 152 -18.52 8.98 -7.44
C TRP A 152 -17.87 8.24 -8.62
N ASP A 153 -18.59 8.13 -9.73
CA ASP A 153 -18.11 7.42 -10.91
C ASP A 153 -16.87 8.08 -11.50
N LYS A 154 -16.84 9.41 -11.55
CA LYS A 154 -15.66 10.15 -12.02
C LYS A 154 -14.48 10.02 -11.05
N LEU A 155 -14.72 10.12 -9.75
CA LEU A 155 -13.68 10.00 -8.72
C LEU A 155 -13.03 8.60 -8.77
N THR A 156 -13.86 7.55 -8.71
CA THR A 156 -13.37 6.17 -8.74
C THR A 156 -12.66 5.82 -10.04
N LEU A 157 -13.12 6.35 -11.17
CA LEU A 157 -12.44 6.18 -12.46
C LEU A 157 -11.04 6.83 -12.45
N VAL A 158 -10.90 8.05 -11.93
CA VAL A 158 -9.60 8.73 -11.84
C VAL A 158 -8.64 7.95 -10.96
N TRP A 159 -9.11 7.51 -9.78
CA TRP A 159 -8.31 6.67 -8.88
C TRP A 159 -7.88 5.38 -9.54
N PHE A 160 -8.82 4.68 -10.19
CA PHE A 160 -8.55 3.44 -10.89
C PHE A 160 -7.49 3.60 -11.98
N LEU A 161 -7.63 4.60 -12.85
CA LEU A 161 -6.69 4.84 -13.95
C LEU A 161 -5.29 5.20 -13.43
N GLN A 162 -5.22 6.05 -12.41
CA GLN A 162 -3.96 6.41 -11.78
C GLN A 162 -3.26 5.16 -11.19
N LYS A 163 -4.00 4.33 -10.45
CA LYS A 163 -3.43 3.13 -9.81
C LYS A 163 -3.12 2.01 -10.79
N CYS A 164 -3.87 1.89 -11.88
CA CYS A 164 -3.48 1.01 -12.99
C CYS A 164 -2.16 1.44 -13.62
N GLY A 165 -1.93 2.75 -13.79
CA GLY A 165 -0.64 3.28 -14.24
C GLY A 165 0.50 2.87 -13.30
N GLU A 166 0.31 3.07 -11.99
CA GLU A 166 1.29 2.66 -10.97
C GLU A 166 1.58 1.14 -11.02
N LEU A 167 0.56 0.30 -11.19
CA LEU A 167 0.75 -1.16 -11.34
C LEU A 167 1.50 -1.55 -12.62
N ILE A 168 1.31 -0.81 -13.71
CA ILE A 168 2.07 -1.01 -14.96
C ILE A 168 3.52 -0.58 -14.77
N ASP A 169 3.77 0.56 -14.13
CA ASP A 169 5.12 1.08 -13.87
C ASP A 169 5.91 0.16 -12.93
N LEU A 170 5.23 -0.47 -11.96
CA LEU A 170 5.79 -1.51 -11.07
C LEU A 170 6.00 -2.86 -11.78
N GLY A 171 5.48 -3.02 -13.00
CA GLY A 171 5.63 -4.23 -13.81
C GLY A 171 4.65 -5.36 -13.51
N PHE A 172 3.65 -5.15 -12.63
CA PHE A 172 2.60 -6.13 -12.33
C PHE A 172 1.71 -6.40 -13.54
N CYS A 173 1.36 -5.35 -14.28
CA CYS A 173 0.50 -5.42 -15.45
C CYS A 173 1.24 -5.02 -16.72
N LYS A 174 0.90 -5.62 -17.85
CA LYS A 174 1.33 -5.19 -19.18
C LYS A 174 0.13 -4.88 -20.06
N GLN A 175 0.17 -3.74 -20.73
CA GLN A 175 -0.86 -3.42 -21.71
C GLN A 175 -0.59 -4.15 -23.04
N ILE A 176 -1.58 -4.90 -23.51
CA ILE A 176 -1.48 -5.60 -24.80
C ILE A 176 -1.77 -4.59 -25.91
N LYS A 177 -0.72 -4.11 -26.60
CA LYS A 177 -0.82 -3.10 -27.69
C LYS A 177 -1.82 -3.44 -28.80
N ARG A 178 -2.15 -4.73 -29.01
CA ARG A 178 -3.07 -5.19 -30.06
C ARG A 178 -4.55 -5.23 -29.64
N LYS A 179 -4.83 -5.26 -28.33
CA LYS A 179 -6.18 -5.30 -27.73
C LYS A 179 -6.17 -4.30 -26.56
N GLY A 180 -6.35 -3.02 -26.88
CA GLY A 180 -6.21 -1.90 -25.93
C GLY A 180 -7.08 -2.00 -24.67
N ASP A 181 -8.12 -2.84 -24.71
CA ASP A 181 -9.09 -3.05 -23.63
C ASP A 181 -8.67 -4.13 -22.62
N THR A 182 -7.53 -4.77 -22.84
CA THR A 182 -7.05 -5.88 -22.01
C THR A 182 -5.69 -5.61 -21.38
N LEU A 183 -5.59 -5.95 -20.09
CA LEU A 183 -4.34 -5.98 -19.33
C LEU A 183 -3.90 -7.44 -19.14
N GLU A 184 -2.60 -7.68 -19.26
CA GLU A 184 -2.00 -8.98 -19.00
C GLU A 184 -1.30 -8.95 -17.64
N LYS A 185 -1.60 -9.95 -16.81
CA LYS A 185 -0.98 -10.20 -15.51
C LYS A 185 0.41 -10.80 -15.71
N ASN A 186 1.47 -10.10 -15.30
CA ASN A 186 2.84 -10.59 -15.43
C ASN A 186 3.34 -11.32 -14.19
N ILE A 187 2.87 -10.93 -13.01
CA ILE A 187 3.45 -11.33 -11.72
C ILE A 187 2.46 -12.18 -10.94
N TRP A 188 2.90 -13.37 -10.56
CA TRP A 188 2.19 -14.29 -9.66
C TRP A 188 2.92 -14.36 -8.32
N ARG A 189 2.18 -14.37 -7.21
CA ARG A 189 2.80 -14.48 -5.89
C ARG A 189 3.60 -15.79 -5.80
N GLY A 190 4.88 -15.71 -5.45
CA GLY A 190 5.75 -16.87 -5.19
C GLY A 190 6.42 -17.52 -6.41
N LEU A 191 6.32 -16.93 -7.60
CA LEU A 191 7.00 -17.38 -8.85
C LEU A 191 7.96 -16.33 -9.37
#